data_AF-A0A1B1YLS6-F1
#
_entry.id   AF-A0A1B1YLS6-F1
#
_cell.length_a   1.000
_cell.length_b   1.000
_cell.length_c   1.000
_cell.angle_alpha   90.00
_cell.angle_beta   90.00
_cell.angle_gamma   90.00
#
_symmetry.space_group_name_H-M   'P 1'
#
loop_
_entity.id
_entity.type
_entity.pdbx_description
1 polymer ?
#
loop_
_entity_poly.entity_id
_entity_poly.type
_entity_poly.pdbx_seq_one_letter_code
_entity_poly.pdbx_strand_id
1 'polypeptide(L)'
;MEELLKIKTAIIDEFNSLGIEGLNLTDLNLLKGSYINLEYTLSNGQKVKLLEDDKMYLGNQVEIEGKERCYGVAADENYLLVCEYGCNGSDPEIVVYKRRQDKSVTER
;
A
#
# COMPACT_ATOMS: atom_id res chain seq x y z
N MET A 1 0.87 -22.28 4.55
CA MET A 1 1.36 -21.34 5.59
C MET A 1 2.70 -20.74 5.18
N GLU A 2 3.68 -21.57 4.77
CA GLU A 2 4.99 -21.12 4.30
C GLU A 2 4.95 -20.22 3.04
N GLU A 3 4.08 -20.54 2.08
CA GLU A 3 3.95 -19.76 0.83
C GLU A 3 3.39 -18.35 1.05
N LEU A 4 2.38 -18.21 1.92
CA LEU A 4 1.84 -16.91 2.33
C LEU A 4 2.92 -16.07 3.01
N LEU A 5 3.77 -16.68 3.84
CA LEU A 5 4.88 -15.98 4.50
C LEU A 5 5.90 -15.48 3.46
N LYS A 6 6.25 -16.30 2.47
CA LYS A 6 7.15 -15.89 1.36
C LYS A 6 6.58 -14.72 0.56
N ILE A 7 5.29 -14.76 0.24
CA ILE A 7 4.61 -13.66 -0.46
C ILE A 7 4.64 -12.38 0.38
N LYS A 8 4.33 -12.49 1.68
CA LYS A 8 4.32 -11.38 2.62
C LYS A 8 5.69 -10.72 2.73
N THR A 9 6.74 -11.52 2.94
CA THR A 9 8.13 -11.02 3.01
C THR A 9 8.53 -10.33 1.70
N ALA A 10 8.22 -10.92 0.54
CA ALA A 10 8.53 -10.31 -0.75
C ALA A 10 7.83 -8.94 -0.93
N ILE A 11 6.57 -8.81 -0.53
CA ILE A 11 5.84 -7.55 -0.62
C ILE A 11 6.41 -6.50 0.35
N ILE A 12 6.80 -6.91 1.56
CA ILE A 12 7.48 -6.02 2.53
C ILE A 12 8.78 -5.48 1.92
N ASP A 13 9.60 -6.35 1.33
CA ASP A 13 10.85 -5.95 0.68
C ASP A 13 10.58 -5.01 -0.51
N GLU A 14 9.54 -5.28 -1.30
CA GLU A 14 9.13 -4.42 -2.42
C GLU A 14 8.72 -3.01 -1.95
N PHE A 15 7.97 -2.90 -0.84
CA PHE A 15 7.60 -1.60 -0.25
C PHE A 15 8.81 -0.86 0.34
N ASN A 16 9.63 -1.54 1.15
CA ASN A 16 10.80 -0.94 1.77
C ASN A 16 11.83 -0.46 0.72
N SER A 17 11.92 -1.17 -0.42
CA SER A 17 12.77 -0.80 -1.56
C SER A 17 12.29 0.44 -2.32
N LEU A 18 11.09 0.97 -2.04
CA LEU A 18 10.64 2.25 -2.61
C LEU A 18 11.42 3.44 -2.05
N GLY A 19 12.10 3.28 -0.90
CA GLY A 19 12.93 4.34 -0.30
C GLY A 19 12.14 5.56 0.18
N ILE A 20 10.89 5.36 0.58
CA ILE A 20 10.02 6.43 1.09
C ILE A 20 10.44 6.75 2.53
N GLU A 21 10.80 8.01 2.79
CA GLU A 21 11.22 8.45 4.11
C GLU A 21 10.11 8.24 5.16
N GLY A 22 10.48 7.62 6.29
CA GLY A 22 9.55 7.29 7.37
C GLY A 22 8.68 6.06 7.12
N LEU A 23 8.77 5.41 5.96
CA LEU A 23 8.05 4.16 5.69
C LEU A 23 9.00 2.96 5.81
N ASN A 24 8.82 2.18 6.88
CA ASN A 24 9.49 0.89 7.05
C ASN A 24 8.49 -0.15 7.57
N LEU A 25 8.30 -1.22 6.80
CA LEU A 25 7.39 -2.29 7.11
C LEU A 25 8.14 -3.48 7.71
N THR A 26 7.59 -4.02 8.79
CA THR A 26 8.02 -5.29 9.40
C THR A 26 6.94 -6.37 9.30
N ASP A 27 5.69 -5.97 9.05
CA ASP A 27 4.56 -6.88 8.94
C ASP A 27 3.43 -6.31 8.06
N LEU A 28 2.52 -7.19 7.63
CA LEU A 28 1.33 -6.86 6.83
C LEU A 28 0.13 -7.67 7.33
N ASN A 29 -1.06 -7.10 7.27
CA ASN A 29 -2.30 -7.75 7.64
C ASN A 29 -3.14 -8.06 6.40
N LEU A 30 -3.94 -9.12 6.45
CA LEU A 30 -4.93 -9.38 5.41
C LEU A 30 -6.17 -8.54 5.68
N LEU A 31 -6.42 -7.53 4.85
CA LEU A 31 -7.46 -6.52 5.04
C LEU A 31 -8.47 -6.58 3.89
N LYS A 32 -9.77 -6.48 4.21
CA LYS A 32 -10.81 -6.35 3.19
C LYS A 32 -10.78 -4.93 2.62
N GLY A 33 -10.83 -4.82 1.29
CA GLY A 33 -10.77 -3.55 0.58
C GLY A 33 -11.77 -2.52 1.08
N SER A 34 -12.99 -2.93 1.44
CA SER A 34 -14.04 -2.06 1.97
C SER A 34 -13.63 -1.24 3.21
N TYR A 35 -12.60 -1.65 3.94
CA TYR A 35 -12.07 -0.90 5.09
C TYR A 35 -10.95 0.08 4.74
N ILE A 36 -10.26 -0.12 3.62
CA ILE A 36 -9.02 0.60 3.27
C ILE A 36 -9.08 1.30 1.90
N ASN A 37 -10.19 1.15 1.17
CA ASN A 37 -10.37 1.70 -0.18
C ASN A 37 -10.82 3.16 -0.12
N LEU A 38 -9.84 4.03 0.14
CA LEU A 38 -10.01 5.47 0.22
C LEU A 38 -10.29 6.07 -1.16
N GLU A 39 -11.06 7.17 -1.19
CA GLU A 39 -11.32 7.96 -2.40
C GLU A 39 -10.32 9.11 -2.47
N TYR A 40 -9.50 9.13 -3.52
CA TYR A 40 -8.45 10.12 -3.75
C TYR A 40 -8.94 11.20 -4.70
N THR A 41 -8.64 12.47 -4.41
CA THR A 41 -8.85 13.59 -5.33
C THR A 41 -7.56 13.86 -6.09
N LEU A 42 -7.57 13.64 -7.40
CA LEU A 42 -6.44 13.91 -8.28
C LEU A 42 -6.27 15.42 -8.52
N SER A 43 -5.09 15.83 -8.99
CA SER A 43 -4.77 17.25 -9.24
C SER A 43 -5.68 17.94 -10.28
N ASN A 44 -6.35 17.16 -11.14
CA ASN A 44 -7.34 17.64 -12.10
C ASN A 44 -8.78 17.66 -11.53
N GLY A 45 -8.96 17.39 -10.23
CA GLY A 45 -10.25 17.34 -9.54
C GLY A 45 -11.03 16.04 -9.70
N GLN A 46 -10.53 15.07 -10.47
CA GLN A 46 -11.18 13.76 -10.58
C GLN A 46 -11.04 12.97 -9.28
N LYS A 47 -12.09 12.23 -8.93
CA LYS A 47 -12.12 11.33 -7.79
C LYS A 47 -11.93 9.89 -8.24
N VAL A 48 -11.01 9.17 -7.61
CA VAL A 48 -10.70 7.78 -7.95
C VAL A 48 -10.56 6.91 -6.70
N LYS A 49 -10.94 5.64 -6.84
CA LYS A 49 -10.58 4.56 -5.92
C LYS A 49 -9.65 3.60 -6.66
N LEU A 50 -8.58 3.19 -6.00
CA LEU A 50 -7.54 2.34 -6.60
C LEU A 50 -7.64 0.87 -6.16
N LEU A 51 -8.45 0.59 -5.14
CA LEU A 51 -8.71 -0.75 -4.64
C LEU A 51 -10.18 -1.14 -4.95
N GLU A 52 -10.49 -2.41 -4.72
CA GLU A 52 -11.83 -2.98 -4.87
C GLU A 52 -12.37 -3.37 -3.50
N ASP A 53 -13.61 -3.00 -3.18
CA ASP A 53 -14.17 -3.18 -1.83
C ASP A 53 -14.26 -4.66 -1.40
N ASP A 54 -14.47 -5.57 -2.36
CA ASP A 54 -14.63 -7.00 -2.10
C ASP A 54 -13.34 -7.82 -2.26
N LYS A 55 -12.21 -7.19 -2.60
CA LYS A 55 -10.91 -7.85 -2.69
C LYS A 55 -10.19 -7.83 -1.34
N MET A 56 -9.37 -8.85 -1.08
CA MET A 56 -8.47 -8.88 0.08
C MET A 56 -7.08 -8.38 -0.33
N TYR A 57 -6.48 -7.55 0.52
CA TYR A 57 -5.17 -6.95 0.32
C TYR A 57 -4.26 -7.28 1.49
N LEU A 58 -2.95 -7.38 1.21
CA LEU A 58 -1.94 -7.28 2.27
C LEU A 58 -1.65 -5.81 2.51
N GLY A 59 -1.93 -5.32 3.71
CA GLY A 59 -1.79 -3.90 4.04
C GLY A 59 -1.45 -3.63 5.49
N ASN A 60 -1.03 -2.41 5.77
CA ASN A 60 -0.72 -1.94 7.13
C ASN A 60 -0.80 -0.41 7.21
N GLN A 61 -0.87 0.11 8.43
CA GLN A 61 -0.67 1.53 8.74
C GLN A 61 0.70 1.71 9.38
N VAL A 62 1.41 2.78 8.99
CA VAL A 62 2.66 3.21 9.62
C VAL A 62 2.51 4.65 10.06
N GLU A 63 2.61 4.88 11.37
CA GLU A 63 2.63 6.22 11.93
C GLU A 63 3.92 6.93 11.56
N ILE A 64 3.83 8.23 11.23
CA ILE A 64 5.00 9.05 10.95
C ILE A 64 5.33 9.84 12.21
N GLU A 65 6.51 9.60 12.79
CA GLU A 65 6.92 10.26 14.03
C GLU A 65 6.79 11.79 13.93
N GLY A 66 6.09 12.39 14.89
CA GLY A 66 5.90 13.84 14.97
C GLY A 66 4.90 14.43 13.96
N LYS A 67 4.14 13.61 13.23
CA LYS A 67 3.07 14.07 12.33
C LYS A 67 1.70 13.54 12.77
N GLU A 68 0.65 14.28 12.41
CA GLU A 68 -0.75 13.84 12.59
C GLU A 68 -1.23 12.86 11.50
N ARG A 69 -0.36 12.60 10.51
CA ARG A 69 -0.66 11.79 9.33
C ARG A 69 0.09 10.47 9.39
N CYS A 70 -0.49 9.46 8.74
CA CYS A 70 0.06 8.11 8.67
C CYS A 70 0.22 7.69 7.21
N TYR A 71 1.14 6.78 6.96
CA TYR A 71 1.13 6.01 5.72
C TYR A 71 0.15 4.85 5.83
N GLY A 72 -0.61 4.62 4.75
CA GLY A 72 -1.29 3.36 4.50
C GLY A 72 -0.67 2.65 3.31
N VAL A 73 -0.42 1.35 3.47
CA VAL A 73 0.05 0.49 2.39
C VAL A 73 -0.97 -0.59 2.08
N ALA A 74 -1.12 -0.92 0.80
CA ALA A 74 -1.96 -2.02 0.34
C ALA A 74 -1.35 -2.65 -0.91
N ALA A 75 -1.33 -3.98 -0.96
CA ALA A 75 -0.82 -4.74 -2.09
C ALA A 75 -1.69 -5.96 -2.40
N ASP A 76 -1.80 -6.25 -3.68
CA ASP A 76 -2.30 -7.52 -4.20
C ASP A 76 -1.22 -8.20 -5.09
N GLU A 77 -1.60 -9.19 -5.89
CA GLU A 77 -0.67 -9.86 -6.81
C GLU A 77 -0.05 -8.92 -7.87
N ASN A 78 -0.71 -7.80 -8.19
CA ASN A 78 -0.41 -6.98 -9.37
C ASN A 78 0.11 -5.59 -9.02
N TYR A 79 -0.29 -5.01 -7.88
CA TYR A 79 -0.05 -3.61 -7.56
C TYR A 79 0.40 -3.40 -6.11
N LEU A 80 1.18 -2.35 -5.92
CA LEU A 80 1.52 -1.73 -4.64
C LEU A 80 0.88 -0.34 -4.60
N LEU A 81 0.24 -0.02 -3.49
CA LEU A 81 -0.29 1.30 -3.16
C LEU A 81 0.36 1.77 -1.87
N VAL A 82 0.91 2.98 -1.88
CA VAL A 82 1.29 3.76 -0.70
C VAL A 82 0.51 5.07 -0.75
N CYS A 83 -0.16 5.39 0.34
CA CYS A 83 -0.85 6.66 0.52
C CYS A 83 -0.51 7.28 1.87
N GLU A 84 -0.70 8.58 1.97
CA GLU A 84 -0.68 9.32 3.24
C GLU A 84 -2.08 9.84 3.54
N TYR A 85 -2.51 9.79 4.79
CA TYR A 85 -3.81 10.29 5.21
C TYR A 85 -3.81 10.79 6.66
N GLY A 86 -4.79 11.62 7.00
CA GLY A 86 -5.07 12.07 8.36
C GLY A 86 -5.98 11.11 9.13
N CYS A 87 -6.44 11.54 10.30
CA CYS A 87 -7.27 10.71 11.18
C CYS A 87 -8.45 10.07 10.43
N ASN A 88 -8.67 8.77 10.66
CA ASN A 88 -9.72 7.97 10.02
C ASN A 88 -9.67 7.95 8.48
N GLY A 89 -8.49 8.13 7.88
CA GLY A 89 -8.32 8.10 6.42
C GLY A 89 -8.71 9.41 5.73
N SER A 90 -8.74 10.53 6.46
CA SER A 90 -9.10 11.84 5.88
C SER A 90 -8.02 12.36 4.95
N ASP A 91 -8.41 13.17 3.97
CA ASP A 91 -7.52 13.88 3.04
C ASP A 91 -6.42 12.96 2.46
N PRO A 92 -6.81 11.85 1.81
CA PRO A 92 -5.86 10.84 1.38
C PRO A 92 -5.11 11.31 0.12
N GLU A 93 -3.80 11.11 0.12
CA GLU A 93 -2.90 11.46 -0.96
C GLU A 93 -2.17 10.23 -1.45
N ILE A 94 -2.11 10.04 -2.76
CA ILE A 94 -1.37 8.94 -3.37
C ILE A 94 0.11 9.30 -3.35
N VAL A 95 0.92 8.50 -2.65
CA VAL A 95 2.38 8.64 -2.63
C VAL A 95 2.98 7.78 -3.75
N VAL A 96 2.53 6.53 -3.87
CA VAL A 96 2.94 5.59 -4.93
C VAL A 96 1.76 4.70 -5.32
N TYR A 97 1.53 4.55 -6.63
CA TYR A 97 0.74 3.44 -7.18
C TYR A 97 1.56 2.79 -8.28
N LYS A 98 1.99 1.55 -8.06
CA LYS A 98 3.01 0.88 -8.89
C LYS A 98 2.60 -0.54 -9.20
N ARG A 99 2.70 -0.93 -10.48
CA ARG A 99 2.59 -2.33 -10.88
C ARG A 99 3.78 -3.12 -10.35
N ARG A 100 3.53 -4.26 -9.72
CA ARG A 100 4.54 -5.23 -9.32
C ARG A 100 5.22 -5.80 -10.56
N GLN A 101 6.53 -6.00 -10.48
CA GLN A 101 7.28 -6.59 -11.59
C GLN A 101 7.08 -8.10 -11.61
N ASP A 102 6.97 -8.64 -12.82
CA ASP A 102 6.90 -10.08 -13.05
C ASP A 102 8.29 -10.67 -12.75
N LYS A 103 8.39 -11.61 -11.80
CA LYS A 103 9.68 -12.20 -11.39
C LYS A 103 10.36 -13.03 -12.49
N SER A 104 9.76 -13.12 -13.68
CA SER A 104 10.30 -13.82 -14.85
C SER A 104 11.34 -13.01 -15.65
N VAL A 105 11.63 -11.75 -15.30
CA VAL A 105 12.49 -10.86 -16.13
C VAL A 105 13.85 -10.53 -15.49
N THR A 106 14.09 -10.87 -14.21
CA THR A 106 15.33 -10.46 -13.50
C THR A 106 16.50 -11.44 -13.65
N GLU A 107 16.35 -12.54 -14.40
CA GLU A 107 17.43 -13.48 -14.73
C GLU A 107 17.93 -13.37 -16.20
N ARG A 108 18.09 -12.14 -16.72
CA ARG A 108 18.78 -11.91 -18.01
C ARG A 108 19.96 -10.96 -17.87
#